data_AF-A0A2T4VTL2-F1
#
_entry.id   AF-A0A2T4VTL2-F1
#
_cell.length_a   1.000
_cell.length_b   1.000
_cell.length_c   1.000
_cell.angle_alpha   90.00
_cell.angle_beta   90.00
_cell.angle_gamma   90.00
#
_symmetry.space_group_name_H-M   'P 1'
#
loop_
_entity.id
_entity.type
_entity.pdbx_description
1 polymer ?
#
loop_
_entity_poly.entity_id
_entity_poly.type
_entity_poly.pdbx_seq_one_letter_code
_entity_poly.pdbx_strand_id
1 'polypeptide(L)' 'MDAIHGFVLEPGTWGGEDIFRPRGMQGDIVVSERFKDFVERHGFTNMVLTPTEQYVWDPSKLGPAPLPTA' A
#
# COMPACT_ATOMS: atom_id res chain seq x y z
N MET A 1 1.79 -11.20 16.63
CA MET A 1 0.80 -10.25 16.10
C MET A 1 0.79 -10.42 14.60
N ASP A 2 -0.38 -10.49 13.98
CA ASP A 2 -0.51 -10.74 12.55
C ASP A 2 -0.16 -9.47 11.78
N ALA A 3 0.87 -9.53 10.93
CA ALA A 3 1.22 -8.45 10.02
C ALA A 3 0.37 -8.56 8.75
N ILE A 4 -0.03 -7.42 8.19
CA ILE A 4 -0.68 -7.37 6.87
C ILE A 4 0.44 -7.27 5.82
N HIS A 5 0.50 -8.27 4.94
CA HIS A 5 1.46 -8.34 3.84
C HIS A 5 0.77 -8.04 2.52
N GLY A 6 0.89 -6.79 2.07
CA GLY A 6 0.21 -6.31 0.87
C GLY A 6 -1.32 -6.33 0.98
N PHE A 7 -1.98 -5.91 -0.10
CA PHE A 7 -3.42 -5.94 -0.25
C PHE A 7 -3.79 -6.12 -1.73
N VAL A 8 -5.01 -6.57 -2.00
CA VAL A 8 -5.51 -6.76 -3.36
C VAL A 8 -6.94 -6.23 -3.44
N LEU A 9 -7.31 -5.68 -4.60
CA LEU A 9 -8.72 -5.40 -4.89
C LEU A 9 -9.45 -6.73 -5.14
N GLU A 10 -10.65 -6.86 -4.58
CA GLU A 10 -11.47 -8.05 -4.82
C GLU A 10 -11.80 -8.14 -6.33
N PRO A 11 -11.52 -9.27 -6.99
CA PRO A 11 -11.78 -9.40 -8.42
C PRO A 11 -13.24 -9.11 -8.76
N GLY A 12 -13.48 -8.29 -9.78
CA GLY A 12 -14.82 -7.91 -10.22
C GLY A 12 -15.49 -6.79 -9.41
N THR A 13 -14.85 -6.28 -8.35
CA THR A 13 -15.38 -5.12 -7.61
C THR A 13 -14.82 -3.78 -8.08
N TRP A 14 -13.87 -3.79 -9.04
CA TRP A 14 -13.26 -2.57 -9.55
C TRP A 14 -14.14 -1.91 -10.62
N GLY A 15 -14.59 -0.68 -10.34
CA GLY A 15 -15.41 0.13 -11.24
C GLY A 15 -14.62 1.08 -12.13
N GLY A 16 -13.28 1.01 -12.11
CA GLY A 16 -12.39 1.91 -12.84
C GLY A 16 -11.91 3.12 -12.03
N GLU A 17 -12.14 3.12 -10.71
CA GLU A 17 -11.63 4.12 -9.78
C GLU A 17 -10.10 4.03 -9.66
N ASP A 18 -9.49 5.14 -9.25
CA ASP A 18 -8.04 5.28 -9.11
C ASP A 18 -7.58 5.45 -7.65
N ILE A 19 -8.52 5.71 -6.74
CA ILE A 19 -8.27 6.00 -5.32
C ILE A 19 -9.27 5.19 -4.49
N PHE A 20 -8.76 4.40 -3.56
CA PHE A 20 -9.54 3.46 -2.75
C PHE A 20 -9.28 3.67 -1.25
N ARG A 21 -10.30 3.37 -0.45
CA ARG A 21 -10.19 3.29 1.00
C ARG A 21 -10.25 1.83 1.43
N PRO A 22 -9.11 1.20 1.76
CA PRO A 22 -9.09 -0.21 2.16
C PRO A 22 -9.88 -0.44 3.45
N ARG A 23 -10.59 -1.57 3.52
CA ARG A 23 -11.29 -2.01 4.75
C ARG A 23 -10.24 -2.48 5.76
N GLY A 24 -10.36 -2.05 7.01
CA GLY A 24 -9.48 -2.47 8.11
C GLY A 24 -8.14 -1.72 8.22
N MET A 25 -7.89 -0.75 7.34
CA MET A 25 -6.66 0.03 7.31
C MET A 25 -6.98 1.53 7.39
N GLN A 26 -7.37 1.98 8.57
CA GLN A 26 -7.77 3.38 8.79
C GLN A 26 -6.58 4.32 8.61
N GLY A 27 -6.74 5.30 7.73
CA GLY A 27 -5.71 6.31 7.44
C GLY A 27 -4.85 6.00 6.22
N ASP A 28 -4.89 4.75 5.72
CA ASP A 28 -4.22 4.39 4.48
C ASP A 28 -5.11 4.68 3.26
N ILE A 29 -4.46 5.06 2.16
CA ILE A 29 -5.09 5.27 0.85
C ILE A 29 -4.36 4.40 -0.16
N VAL A 30 -5.14 3.62 -0.91
CA VAL A 30 -4.62 2.79 -2.00
C VAL A 30 -4.91 3.50 -3.30
N VAL A 31 -3.96 3.48 -4.23
CA VAL A 31 -4.11 4.10 -5.55
C VAL A 31 -3.73 3.12 -6.65
N SER A 32 -4.31 3.30 -7.84
CA SER A 32 -3.92 2.54 -9.02
C SER A 32 -2.56 2.99 -9.56
N GLU A 33 -1.92 2.16 -10.38
CA GLU A 33 -0.71 2.57 -11.12
C GLU A 33 -0.99 3.75 -12.06
N ARG A 34 -2.20 3.82 -12.65
CA ARG A 34 -2.63 4.94 -13.50
C ARG A 34 -2.60 6.27 -12.74
N PHE A 35 -3.00 6.27 -11.46
CA PHE A 35 -2.93 7.45 -10.61
C PHE A 35 -1.50 7.82 -10.25
N LYS A 36 -0.66 6.84 -9.95
CA LYS A 36 0.78 7.04 -9.70
C LYS A 36 1.43 7.72 -10.91
N ASP A 37 1.15 7.26 -12.12
CA ASP A 37 1.68 7.87 -13.35
C ASP A 37 1.14 9.29 -13.57
N PHE A 38 -0.11 9.55 -13.19
CA PHE A 38 -0.70 10.89 -13.23
C PHE A 38 0.02 11.85 -12.25
N VAL A 39 0.26 11.42 -11.01
CA VAL A 39 1.01 12.16 -9.99
C VAL A 39 2.40 12.53 -10.49
N GLU A 40 3.13 11.58 -11.08
CA GLU A 40 4.47 11.80 -11.63
C GLU A 40 4.45 12.78 -12.81
N ARG A 41 3.52 12.58 -13.75
CA ARG A 41 3.39 13.44 -14.94
C ARG A 41 3.10 14.89 -14.59
N HIS A 42 2.29 15.11 -13.56
CA HIS A 42 1.86 16.45 -13.15
C HIS A 42 2.71 17.06 -12.02
N GLY A 43 3.75 16.35 -11.55
CA GLY A 43 4.70 16.88 -10.58
C GLY A 43 4.08 17.17 -9.21
N PHE A 44 3.14 16.32 -8.76
CA PHE A 44 2.53 16.48 -7.44
C PHE A 44 3.60 16.27 -6.35
N THR A 45 3.50 17.04 -5.26
CA THR A 45 4.47 17.02 -4.17
C THR A 45 3.80 16.61 -2.85
N ASN A 46 4.60 16.32 -1.82
CA ASN A 46 4.14 15.92 -0.49
C ASN A 46 3.36 14.59 -0.47
N MET A 47 3.75 13.64 -1.33
CA MET A 47 3.17 12.31 -1.41
C MET A 47 4.26 11.25 -1.34
N VAL A 48 3.99 10.15 -0.64
CA VAL A 48 4.83 8.94 -0.65
C VAL A 48 3.95 7.80 -1.13
N LEU A 49 4.28 7.23 -2.29
CA LEU A 49 3.59 6.08 -2.84
C LEU A 49 4.51 4.86 -2.69
N THR A 50 4.08 3.89 -1.89
CA THR A 50 4.78 2.63 -1.70
C THR A 50 4.09 1.56 -2.55
N PRO A 51 4.83 0.81 -3.40
CA PRO A 51 4.26 -0.34 -4.08
C PRO A 51 3.59 -1.29 -3.08
N THR A 52 2.41 -1.79 -3.42
CA THR A 52 1.58 -2.57 -2.51
C THR A 52 2.30 -3.82 -2.00
N GLU A 53 3.11 -4.45 -2.85
CA GLU A 53 3.92 -5.63 -2.54
C GLU A 53 4.99 -5.35 -1.48
N GLN A 54 5.35 -4.08 -1.28
CA GLN A 54 6.34 -3.62 -0.33
C GLN A 54 5.70 -3.04 0.93
N TYR A 55 4.37 -2.91 0.96
CA TYR A 55 3.67 -2.39 2.13
C TYR A 55 3.60 -3.44 3.23
N VAL A 56 4.19 -3.10 4.38
CA VAL A 56 4.12 -3.89 5.61
C VAL A 56 3.57 -2.99 6.71
N TRP A 57 2.38 -3.32 7.20
CA TRP A 57 1.87 -2.72 8.42
C TRP A 57 2.33 -3.53 9.62
N ASP A 58 3.33 -2.99 10.33
CA ASP A 58 3.80 -3.51 11.61
C ASP A 58 3.41 -2.55 12.75
N PRO A 59 2.30 -2.82 13.47
CA PRO A 59 1.87 -1.98 14.59
C PRO A 59 2.83 -2.04 15.78
N SER A 60 3.69 -3.07 15.86
CA SER A 60 4.66 -3.23 16.94
C SER A 60 5.96 -2.46 16.70
N LYS A 61 6.27 -2.12 15.45
CA LYS A 61 7.56 -1.55 14.99
C LYS A 61 8.78 -2.37 15.40
N LEU A 62 8.60 -3.65 15.75
CA LEU A 62 9.71 -4.50 16.17
C LEU A 62 10.49 -5.05 14.98
N GLY A 63 9.97 -4.85 13.75
CA GLY A 63 10.58 -5.36 12.54
C GLY A 63 10.53 -6.90 12.48
N PRO A 64 10.86 -7.50 11.33
CA PRO A 64 11.12 -8.93 11.29
C PRO A 64 12.30 -9.24 12.20
N ALA A 65 12.25 -10.38 12.91
CA ALA A 65 13.39 -10.88 13.65
C ALA A 65 14.62 -10.96 12.71
N PRO A 66 15.85 -10.65 13.19
CA PRO A 66 17.06 -10.80 12.38
C PRO A 66 17.11 -12.18 11.73
N LEU A 67 17.46 -12.23 10.44
CA LEU A 67 17.69 -13.52 9.76
C LEU A 67 18.73 -14.32 10.54
N PRO A 68 18.58 -15.66 10.67
CA PRO A 68 19.58 -16.48 11.33
C PRO A 68 20.94 -16.27 10.67
N THR A 69 21.94 -15.84 11.45
CA THR A 69 23.31 -15.81 10.97
C THR A 69 23.77 -17.26 10.75
N ALA A 70 24.15 -17.59 9.52
CA ALA A 70 24.76 -18.87 9.17
C ALA A 70 26.16 -19.02 9.78
#